data_AF-A0ABD0QPW5-F1
#
_entry.id   AF-A0ABD0QPW5-F1
#
_cell.length_a   1.000
_cell.length_b   1.000
_cell.length_c   1.000
_cell.angle_alpha   90.00
_cell.angle_beta   90.00
_cell.angle_gamma   90.00
#
_symmetry.space_group_name_H-M   'P 1'
#
loop_
_entity.id
_entity.type
_entity.pdbx_description
1 polymer ?
#
loop_
_entity_poly.entity_id
_entity_poly.type
_entity_poly.pdbx_seq_one_letter_code
_entity_poly.pdbx_strand_id
1 'polypeptide(L)' 'EEDSDLTKSIKMKILEYMNTKYDNPATQELLDMTSFMDPRFKANYISSDKVSDIRARVMSEIEAAVPK' A
#
# COMPACT_ATOMS: atom_id res chain seq x y z
N GLU A 1 -26.38 1.30 -0.90
CA GLU A 1 -26.87 0.21 -1.77
C GLU A 1 -26.09 -1.04 -1.45
N GLU A 2 -26.75 -2.18 -1.32
CA GLU A 2 -26.05 -3.46 -1.13
C GLU A 2 -25.60 -4.00 -2.50
N ASP A 3 -24.36 -4.46 -2.61
CA ASP A 3 -23.86 -5.07 -3.83
C ASP A 3 -24.67 -6.31 -4.21
N SER A 4 -24.96 -6.47 -5.51
CA SER A 4 -25.50 -7.73 -6.03
C SER A 4 -24.51 -8.89 -5.86
N ASP A 5 -24.99 -10.13 -5.86
CA ASP A 5 -24.13 -11.32 -5.76
C ASP A 5 -23.10 -11.39 -6.89
N LEU A 6 -23.48 -10.98 -8.11
CA LEU A 6 -22.56 -10.89 -9.23
C LEU A 6 -21.45 -9.86 -8.96
N THR A 7 -21.83 -8.68 -8.45
CA THR A 7 -20.87 -7.62 -8.09
C THR A 7 -19.90 -8.10 -7.01
N LYS A 8 -20.40 -8.75 -5.95
CA LYS A 8 -19.58 -9.34 -4.88
C LYS A 8 -18.60 -10.37 -5.44
N SER A 9 -19.07 -11.26 -6.31
CA SER A 9 -18.25 -12.30 -6.97
C SER A 9 -17.13 -11.70 -7.82
N ILE A 10 -17.43 -10.66 -8.62
CA ILE A 10 -16.43 -9.96 -9.44
C ILE A 10 -15.37 -9.29 -8.56
N LYS A 11 -15.78 -8.54 -7.52
CA LYS A 11 -14.85 -7.88 -6.58
C LYS A 11 -13.91 -8.88 -5.91
N MET A 12 -14.45 -10.02 -5.47
CA MET A 12 -13.67 -11.07 -4.82
C MET A 12 -12.63 -11.68 -5.76
N LYS A 13 -13.00 -12.00 -7.01
CA LYS A 13 -12.06 -12.52 -8.01
C LYS A 13 -10.95 -11.53 -8.36
N ILE A 14 -11.28 -10.24 -8.45
CA ILE A 14 -10.28 -9.19 -8.68
C ILE A 14 -9.31 -9.13 -7.50
N LEU A 15 -9.82 -9.13 -6.26
CA LEU A 15 -8.99 -9.10 -5.06
C LEU A 15 -8.07 -10.33 -4.97
N GLU A 16 -8.61 -11.53 -5.21
CA GLU A 16 -7.85 -12.78 -5.23
C GLU A 16 -6.72 -12.74 -6.25
N TYR A 17 -7.00 -12.24 -7.47
CA TYR A 17 -5.98 -12.06 -8.50
C TYR A 17 -4.87 -11.12 -8.05
N MET A 18 -5.22 -9.95 -7.48
CA MET A 18 -4.25 -8.97 -7.02
C MET A 18 -3.36 -9.54 -5.91
N ASN A 19 -3.94 -10.20 -4.91
CA ASN A 19 -3.18 -10.83 -3.83
C ASN A 19 -2.26 -11.93 -4.40
N THR A 20 -2.77 -12.81 -5.24
CA THR A 20 -1.97 -13.90 -5.83
C THR A 20 -0.77 -13.37 -6.63
N LYS A 21 -0.90 -12.23 -7.31
CA LYS A 21 0.17 -11.66 -8.14
C LYS A 21 1.15 -10.77 -7.37
N TYR A 22 0.68 -10.06 -6.34
CA TYR A 22 1.42 -8.95 -5.75
C TYR A 22 1.67 -9.07 -4.24
N ASP A 23 1.26 -10.16 -3.59
CA ASP A 23 1.48 -10.40 -2.14
C ASP A 23 2.93 -10.75 -1.77
N ASN A 24 3.87 -10.69 -2.72
CA ASN A 24 5.28 -10.91 -2.39
C ASN A 24 5.83 -9.73 -1.56
N PRO A 25 6.68 -9.98 -0.54
CA PRO A 25 7.14 -8.95 0.39
C PRO A 25 7.78 -7.73 -0.26
N ALA A 26 8.62 -7.94 -1.29
CA ALA A 26 9.30 -6.85 -1.97
C ALA A 26 8.32 -5.90 -2.70
N THR A 27 7.25 -6.44 -3.28
CA THR A 27 6.22 -5.63 -3.92
C THR A 27 5.39 -4.88 -2.89
N GLN A 28 5.02 -5.52 -1.78
CA GLN A 28 4.29 -4.86 -0.70
C GLN A 28 5.08 -3.70 -0.09
N GLU A 29 6.38 -3.86 0.11
CA GLU A 29 7.26 -2.82 0.61
C GLU A 29 7.34 -1.60 -0.33
N LEU A 30 7.43 -1.84 -1.64
CA LEU A 30 7.39 -0.76 -2.65
C LEU A 30 6.04 -0.05 -2.66
N LEU A 31 4.93 -0.78 -2.59
CA LEU A 31 3.58 -0.21 -2.56
C LEU A 31 3.36 0.62 -1.31
N ASP A 32 3.77 0.13 -0.14
CA ASP A 32 3.68 0.81 1.14
C ASP A 32 4.43 2.15 1.11
N MET A 33 5.69 2.14 0.64
CA MET A 33 6.50 3.35 0.59
C MET A 33 6.00 4.38 -0.43
N THR A 34 5.65 3.92 -1.64
CA THR A 34 5.15 4.80 -2.71
C THR A 34 3.78 5.39 -2.36
N SER A 35 2.88 4.59 -1.76
CA SER A 35 1.58 5.05 -1.29
C SER A 35 1.72 6.09 -0.17
N PHE A 36 2.65 5.87 0.76
CA PHE A 36 2.91 6.80 1.85
C PHE A 36 3.37 8.17 1.34
N MET A 37 4.24 8.19 0.33
CA MET A 37 4.78 9.42 -0.26
C MET A 37 3.78 10.15 -1.17
N ASP A 38 2.83 9.43 -1.80
CA ASP A 38 1.83 10.03 -2.66
C ASP A 38 0.69 10.66 -1.82
N PRO A 39 0.47 11.99 -1.88
CA PRO A 39 -0.54 12.67 -1.08
C PRO A 39 -1.99 12.21 -1.34
N ARG A 40 -2.26 11.52 -2.45
CA ARG A 40 -3.58 10.98 -2.78
C ARG A 40 -3.89 9.71 -1.98
N PHE A 41 -2.87 8.92 -1.65
CA PHE A 41 -3.01 7.64 -0.96
C PHE A 41 -2.64 7.76 0.52
N LYS A 42 -1.52 8.42 0.83
CA LYS A 42 -0.99 8.57 2.20
C LYS A 42 -0.91 7.20 2.88
N ALA A 43 -1.33 7.13 4.14
CA ALA A 43 -1.37 5.89 4.92
C ALA A 43 -2.70 5.12 4.81
N ASN A 44 -3.65 5.54 3.95
CA ASN A 44 -5.01 4.98 3.96
C ASN A 44 -5.08 3.52 3.47
N TYR A 45 -4.07 3.07 2.74
CA TYR A 45 -3.99 1.72 2.16
C TYR A 45 -2.85 0.90 2.75
N ILE A 46 -2.24 1.40 3.83
CA ILE A 46 -1.13 0.77 4.53
C ILE A 46 -1.68 0.20 5.84
N SER A 47 -1.22 -0.99 6.22
CA SER A 47 -1.61 -1.59 7.50
C SER A 47 -1.18 -0.69 8.66
N SER A 48 -2.09 -0.44 9.62
CA SER A 48 -1.89 0.56 10.68
C SER A 48 -0.65 0.30 11.56
N ASP A 49 -0.28 -0.96 11.73
CA ASP A 49 0.93 -1.41 12.43
C ASP A 49 2.22 -1.01 11.70
N LYS A 50 2.19 -0.92 10.36
CA LYS A 50 3.37 -0.61 9.53
C LYS A 50 3.59 0.88 9.30
N VAL A 51 2.58 1.72 9.49
CA VAL A 51 2.64 3.16 9.15
C VAL A 51 3.79 3.86 9.87
N SER A 52 4.04 3.52 11.13
CA SER A 52 5.10 4.14 11.92
C SER A 52 6.50 3.81 11.39
N ASP A 53 6.73 2.54 11.05
CA ASP A 53 8.00 2.04 10.49
C ASP A 53 8.28 2.64 9.11
N ILE A 54 7.27 2.65 8.23
CA ILE A 54 7.38 3.22 6.88
C ILE A 54 7.70 4.71 6.95
N ARG A 55 7.02 5.45 7.85
CA ARG A 55 7.30 6.88 8.06
C ARG A 55 8.73 7.10 8.51
N ALA A 56 9.23 6.33 9.48
CA ALA A 56 10.59 6.46 9.98
C ALA A 56 11.61 6.22 8.86
N ARG A 57 11.40 5.19 8.04
CA ARG A 57 12.26 4.89 6.89
C ARG A 57 12.25 6.00 5.85
N VAL A 58 11.08 6.46 5.42
CA VAL A 58 10.93 7.54 4.44
C VAL A 58 11.65 8.81 4.91
N MET A 59 11.49 9.19 6.18
CA MET A 59 12.18 10.37 6.72
C MET A 59 13.70 10.20 6.71
N SER A 60 14.20 9.03 7.13
CA SER A 60 15.64 8.73 7.10
C SER A 60 16.22 8.78 5.68
N GLU A 61 15.49 8.29 4.67
CA GLU A 61 15.94 8.33 3.29
C GLU A 61 15.90 9.74 2.70
N ILE A 62 14.87 10.53 3.02
CA ILE A 62 14.79 11.94 2.62
C ILE A 62 15.96 12.74 3.23
N GLU A 63 16.24 12.56 4.52
CA GLU A 63 17.36 13.21 5.19
C GLU A 63 18.71 12.86 4.55
N ALA A 64 18.89 11.60 4.14
CA ALA A 64 20.09 11.16 3.43
C ALA A 64 20.20 11.72 2.00
N ALA A 65 19.06 12.00 1.35
CA ALA A 65 19.00 12.51 -0.02
C ALA A 65 19.18 14.04 -0.10
N VAL A 66 19.04 14.77 1.00
CA VAL A 66 19.29 16.22 1.04
C VAL A 66 20.80 16.48 1.02
N PRO A 67 21.34 17.22 0.03
CA PRO A 67 22.75 17.60 0.00
C PRO A 67 23.12 18.43 1.23
N LYS A 68 24.27 18.14 1.86
CA LYS A 68 24.84 18.92 2.96
C LYS A 68 25.31 20.31 2.52
#